data_AF-A0A674CME2-F1
#
_entry.id   AF-A0A674CME2-F1
#
_cell.length_a   1.000
_cell.length_b   1.000
_cell.length_c   1.000
_cell.angle_alpha   90.00
_cell.angle_beta   90.00
_cell.angle_gamma   90.00
#
_symmetry.space_group_name_H-M   'P 1'
#
loop_
_entity.id
_entity.type
_entity.pdbx_description
1 polymer ?
#
loop_
_entity_poly.entity_id
_entity_poly.type
_entity_poly.pdbx_seq_one_letter_code
_entity_poly.pdbx_strand_id
1 'polypeptide(L)'
;MTSFSVSITGLLFLSCLVSVYVISLVGSTSLVYPPNHGEEDIVWSSEEEDSMRPFDPCFRYTVLDQPWRATNTSIKNKMCDRNVKWRGWYRLFYKGNSLQMPERCVPMNKCGTHAPMWLAGPHPKRRDGIVTRKVCGHWNKNCCAFKSTPIKVKKCQGNYYVYKFTKPTTCHLAYCAGKIEWETRCQDRPMVGDQWLLGGCLSHQNQESLHCG
;
A
#
# COMPACT_ATOMS: atom_id res chain seq x y z
N MET A 1 -55.13 6.95 -37.59
CA MET A 1 -54.66 6.98 -36.19
C MET A 1 -54.68 5.54 -35.69
N THR A 2 -53.64 4.75 -36.00
CA THR A 2 -52.54 4.34 -35.09
C THR A 2 -53.10 3.67 -33.81
N SER A 3 -52.72 2.48 -33.36
CA SER A 3 -51.62 1.55 -33.65
C SER A 3 -51.88 0.30 -32.82
N PHE A 4 -51.78 -0.91 -33.37
CA PHE A 4 -51.44 -2.12 -32.63
C PHE A 4 -50.77 -3.09 -33.61
N SER A 5 -49.53 -3.48 -33.35
CA SER A 5 -49.06 -4.79 -33.76
C SER A 5 -48.10 -5.33 -32.71
N VAL A 6 -48.34 -6.58 -32.37
CA VAL A 6 -47.78 -7.35 -31.27
C VAL A 6 -46.68 -8.26 -31.84
N SER A 7 -45.55 -8.29 -31.12
CA SER A 7 -44.63 -9.41 -30.89
C SER A 7 -44.25 -10.38 -32.02
N ILE A 8 -42.94 -10.51 -32.29
CA ILE A 8 -42.35 -11.79 -32.71
C ILE A 8 -41.20 -12.15 -31.78
N THR A 9 -41.43 -13.25 -31.09
CA THR A 9 -40.59 -14.04 -30.20
C THR A 9 -39.56 -14.89 -30.93
N GLY A 10 -38.46 -15.22 -30.23
CA GLY A 10 -37.79 -16.53 -30.30
C GLY A 10 -36.65 -16.63 -31.31
N LEU A 11 -35.38 -16.74 -30.89
CA LEU A 11 -34.71 -17.90 -30.29
C LEU A 11 -34.00 -18.76 -31.36
N LEU A 12 -32.67 -18.89 -31.19
CA LEU A 12 -31.87 -20.12 -31.38
C LEU A 12 -31.62 -20.56 -32.84
N PHE A 13 -30.55 -21.27 -33.27
CA PHE A 13 -29.47 -22.05 -32.66
C PHE A 13 -28.57 -22.52 -33.84
N LEU A 14 -27.25 -22.77 -33.59
CA LEU A 14 -26.38 -23.72 -34.34
C LEU A 14 -26.13 -23.43 -35.84
N SER A 15 -25.07 -23.84 -36.53
CA SER A 15 -23.83 -24.61 -36.32
C SER A 15 -23.05 -24.47 -37.64
N CYS A 16 -21.74 -24.20 -37.63
CA CYS A 16 -20.68 -25.20 -37.87
C CYS A 16 -21.05 -26.33 -38.86
N LEU A 17 -20.19 -26.55 -39.86
CA LEU A 17 -20.03 -27.74 -40.73
C LEU A 17 -20.75 -27.78 -42.10
N VAL A 18 -20.25 -27.04 -43.09
CA VAL A 18 -20.05 -27.50 -44.50
C VAL A 18 -19.07 -26.48 -45.13
N SER A 19 -17.86 -26.74 -45.60
CA SER A 19 -17.26 -27.94 -46.17
C SER A 19 -15.76 -27.99 -45.84
N VAL A 20 -15.38 -28.86 -44.92
CA VAL A 20 -14.12 -29.61 -45.05
C VAL A 20 -14.48 -30.78 -45.95
N TYR A 21 -13.87 -30.93 -47.13
CA TYR A 21 -13.65 -32.18 -47.91
C TYR A 21 -13.28 -31.84 -49.36
N VAL A 22 -12.00 -31.56 -49.62
CA VAL A 22 -11.32 -32.17 -50.77
C VAL A 22 -10.00 -32.71 -50.22
N ILE A 23 -9.95 -34.04 -50.14
CA ILE A 23 -8.84 -34.83 -49.64
C ILE A 23 -7.78 -34.97 -50.74
N SER A 24 -6.52 -34.79 -50.33
CA SER A 24 -5.27 -35.43 -50.74
C SER A 24 -5.17 -36.13 -52.12
N LEU A 25 -4.10 -35.81 -52.88
CA LEU A 25 -3.07 -36.74 -53.38
C LEU A 25 -2.27 -36.08 -54.52
N VAL A 26 -1.10 -35.54 -54.21
CA VAL A 26 0.20 -35.69 -54.91
C VAL A 26 1.20 -34.95 -54.00
N GLY A 27 2.14 -35.63 -53.35
CA GLY A 27 3.23 -36.33 -54.00
C GLY A 27 4.40 -35.36 -54.09
N SER A 28 5.29 -35.44 -53.10
CA SER A 28 6.51 -34.63 -52.99
C SER A 28 7.33 -34.64 -54.28
N THR A 29 7.58 -33.46 -54.84
CA THR A 29 8.80 -33.19 -55.61
C THR A 29 9.43 -31.92 -55.04
N SER A 30 10.47 -32.13 -54.24
CA SER A 30 11.34 -31.08 -53.75
C SER A 30 12.01 -30.40 -54.94
N LEU A 31 11.66 -29.14 -55.22
CA LEU A 31 12.58 -28.24 -55.90
C LEU A 31 13.41 -27.54 -54.82
N VAL A 32 14.58 -28.12 -54.58
CA VAL A 32 15.63 -27.53 -53.74
C VAL A 32 16.13 -26.27 -54.46
N TYR A 33 15.76 -25.10 -53.97
CA TYR A 33 16.47 -23.85 -54.25
C TYR A 33 17.48 -23.60 -53.12
N PRO A 34 18.79 -23.43 -53.42
CA PRO A 34 19.77 -23.02 -52.42
C PRO A 34 19.57 -21.55 -51.96
N PRO A 35 20.04 -21.20 -50.76
CA PRO A 35 19.46 -20.17 -49.91
C PRO A 35 19.97 -18.76 -50.22
N ASN A 36 19.05 -17.80 -50.34
CA ASN A 36 19.38 -16.39 -50.14
C ASN A 36 19.25 -16.04 -48.65
N HIS A 37 20.32 -15.46 -48.15
CA HIS A 37 20.60 -15.11 -46.78
C HIS A 37 19.50 -14.21 -46.16
N GLY A 38 18.91 -14.67 -45.05
CA GLY A 38 18.35 -13.81 -44.00
C GLY A 38 16.90 -13.37 -44.14
N GLU A 39 15.95 -14.29 -43.95
CA GLU A 39 14.59 -13.94 -43.55
C GLU A 39 14.57 -13.89 -42.02
N GLU A 40 14.58 -12.68 -41.46
CA GLU A 40 14.35 -12.48 -40.03
C GLU A 40 12.83 -12.57 -39.78
N ASP A 41 12.39 -13.72 -39.27
CA ASP A 41 11.11 -13.82 -38.59
C ASP A 41 11.14 -12.88 -37.37
N ILE A 42 10.57 -11.68 -37.52
CA ILE A 42 10.37 -10.76 -36.39
C ILE A 42 9.26 -11.35 -35.51
N VAL A 43 9.66 -12.25 -34.62
CA VAL A 43 8.97 -12.48 -33.35
C VAL A 43 8.93 -11.12 -32.67
N TRP A 44 7.75 -10.52 -32.53
CA TRP A 44 7.56 -9.39 -31.61
C TRP A 44 7.79 -9.91 -30.20
N SER A 45 9.05 -9.87 -29.77
CA SER A 45 9.51 -10.33 -28.48
C SER A 45 8.80 -9.51 -27.41
N SER A 46 8.11 -10.23 -26.52
CA SER A 46 7.44 -9.74 -25.31
C SER A 46 8.38 -9.09 -24.28
N GLU A 47 9.60 -8.74 -24.67
CA GLU A 47 10.70 -8.35 -23.80
C GLU A 47 10.95 -6.82 -23.82
N GLU A 48 10.46 -6.10 -24.84
CA GLU A 48 10.58 -4.63 -24.88
C GLU A 48 9.47 -3.90 -24.10
N GLU A 49 8.39 -4.60 -23.73
CA GLU A 49 7.28 -4.03 -22.96
C GLU A 49 7.58 -3.90 -21.45
N ASP A 50 8.66 -4.52 -20.95
CA ASP A 50 9.03 -4.47 -19.53
C ASP A 50 9.86 -3.22 -19.14
N SER A 51 10.46 -2.52 -20.11
CA SER A 51 11.27 -1.33 -19.85
C SER A 51 10.48 -0.02 -19.79
N MET A 52 9.23 -0.01 -20.26
CA MET A 52 8.32 1.16 -20.21
C MET A 52 7.24 1.09 -19.13
N ARG A 53 7.15 0.00 -18.36
CA ARG A 53 6.20 -0.06 -17.24
C ARG A 53 6.67 0.87 -16.12
N PRO A 54 5.87 1.88 -15.72
CA PRO A 54 6.25 2.76 -14.63
C PRO A 54 6.57 1.93 -13.39
N PHE A 55 7.78 2.11 -12.83
CA PHE A 55 8.19 1.42 -11.61
C PHE A 55 7.14 1.64 -10.52
N ASP A 56 6.35 0.61 -10.24
CA ASP A 56 5.32 0.68 -9.21
C ASP A 56 5.90 0.15 -7.89
N PRO A 57 6.08 1.02 -6.87
CA PRO A 57 6.61 0.61 -5.58
C PRO A 57 5.70 -0.34 -4.80
N CYS A 58 4.48 -0.60 -5.28
CA CYS A 58 3.60 -1.62 -4.73
C CYS A 58 4.07 -3.05 -5.04
N PHE A 59 4.90 -3.27 -6.07
CA PHE A 59 5.42 -4.61 -6.38
C PHE A 59 6.88 -4.80 -5.97
N ARG A 60 7.62 -3.71 -5.76
CA ARG A 60 9.06 -3.75 -5.43
C ARG A 60 9.37 -2.84 -4.24
N TYR A 61 9.44 -3.45 -3.05
CA TYR A 61 9.76 -2.78 -1.79
C TYR A 61 10.58 -3.68 -0.86
N THR A 62 11.26 -3.07 0.11
CA THR A 62 11.96 -3.74 1.21
C THR A 62 11.06 -3.82 2.43
N VAL A 63 11.05 -4.98 3.09
CA VAL A 63 10.29 -5.21 4.33
C VAL A 63 11.02 -4.61 5.52
N LEU A 64 10.29 -3.86 6.36
CA LEU A 64 10.72 -3.42 7.68
C LEU A 64 9.84 -4.07 8.75
N ASP A 65 10.27 -5.23 9.24
CA ASP A 65 9.56 -6.03 10.26
C ASP A 65 10.30 -6.04 11.60
N GLN A 66 11.03 -4.98 11.93
CA GLN A 66 11.69 -4.90 13.23
C GLN A 66 10.65 -4.61 14.33
N PRO A 67 10.43 -5.52 15.31
CA PRO A 67 9.33 -5.38 16.28
C PRO A 67 9.43 -4.15 17.17
N TRP A 68 10.66 -3.63 17.35
CA TRP A 68 10.90 -2.44 18.14
C TRP A 68 10.24 -1.19 17.56
N ARG A 69 9.90 -1.16 16.25
CA ARG A 69 9.25 -0.01 15.60
C ARG A 69 7.79 0.19 16.00
N ALA A 70 7.16 -0.81 16.62
CA ALA A 70 5.73 -0.75 16.94
C ALA A 70 5.40 0.39 17.92
N THR A 71 4.27 1.07 17.73
CA THR A 71 3.82 2.20 18.56
C THR A 71 3.64 1.85 20.04
N ASN A 72 3.34 0.60 20.36
CA ASN A 72 3.22 0.10 21.73
C ASN A 72 4.57 -0.31 22.35
N THR A 73 5.64 -0.45 21.56
CA THR A 73 6.93 -0.95 22.04
C THR A 73 7.78 0.13 22.71
N SER A 74 8.30 -0.21 23.89
CA SER A 74 9.35 0.54 24.59
C SER A 74 10.47 -0.41 24.98
N ILE A 75 11.69 -0.11 24.53
CA ILE A 75 12.89 -0.89 24.87
C ILE A 75 13.87 -0.03 25.68
N LYS A 76 14.76 -0.67 26.44
CA LYS A 76 15.83 0.00 27.22
C LYS A 76 16.86 0.65 26.29
N ASN A 77 17.48 -0.14 25.41
CA ASN A 77 18.48 0.33 24.46
C ASN A 77 17.80 0.89 23.21
N LYS A 78 17.70 2.22 23.12
CA LYS A 78 16.98 2.88 22.03
C LYS A 78 17.68 2.69 20.68
N MET A 79 16.88 2.42 19.67
CA MET A 79 17.29 2.32 18.27
C MET A 79 17.10 3.66 17.56
N CYS A 80 17.77 3.83 16.42
CA CYS A 80 17.62 4.98 15.56
C CYS A 80 17.74 4.56 14.08
N ASP A 81 17.18 5.38 13.19
CA ASP A 81 17.16 5.13 11.76
C ASP A 81 18.27 5.87 10.99
N ARG A 82 19.16 6.59 11.68
CA ARG A 82 20.23 7.40 11.07
C ARG A 82 21.20 6.57 10.22
N ASN A 83 21.51 5.35 10.65
CA ASN A 83 22.52 4.48 10.02
C ASN A 83 21.91 3.46 9.05
N VAL A 84 20.59 3.45 8.90
CA VAL A 84 19.92 2.62 7.89
C VAL A 84 20.22 3.20 6.49
N LYS A 85 20.59 2.34 5.55
CA LYS A 85 20.81 2.72 4.15
C LYS A 85 19.46 2.88 3.44
N TRP A 86 18.83 4.03 3.60
CA TRP A 86 17.55 4.39 2.98
C TRP A 86 17.67 4.47 1.45
N ARG A 87 17.35 3.38 0.76
CA ARG A 87 17.36 3.23 -0.71
C ARG A 87 16.10 2.49 -1.14
N GLY A 88 15.31 3.14 -1.98
CA GLY A 88 14.08 2.55 -2.53
C GLY A 88 12.86 2.73 -1.61
N TRP A 89 11.91 1.81 -1.75
CA TRP A 89 10.61 1.83 -1.09
C TRP A 89 10.53 0.77 -0.01
N TYR A 90 9.78 1.07 1.04
CA TYR A 90 9.68 0.21 2.22
C TYR A 90 8.22 -0.03 2.58
N ARG A 91 7.94 -1.21 3.12
CA ARG A 91 6.66 -1.56 3.72
C ARG A 91 6.88 -1.98 5.17
N LEU A 92 6.08 -1.41 6.07
CA LEU A 92 6.16 -1.66 7.51
C LEU A 92 5.38 -2.92 7.87
N PHE A 93 5.96 -3.72 8.74
CA PHE A 93 5.36 -4.93 9.27
C PHE A 93 5.55 -5.04 10.78
N TYR A 94 4.74 -5.89 11.40
CA TYR A 94 4.96 -6.42 12.73
C TYR A 94 4.54 -7.89 12.78
N LYS A 95 5.52 -8.79 12.96
CA LYS A 95 5.31 -10.24 12.98
C LYS A 95 4.56 -10.70 11.72
N GLY A 96 5.02 -10.27 10.55
CA GLY A 96 4.37 -10.59 9.27
C GLY A 96 3.06 -9.85 8.96
N ASN A 97 2.50 -9.07 9.89
CA ASN A 97 1.28 -8.28 9.65
C ASN A 97 1.62 -6.90 9.11
N SER A 98 0.94 -6.47 8.04
CA SER A 98 1.16 -5.16 7.44
C SER A 98 0.75 -4.04 8.39
N LEU A 99 1.66 -3.10 8.63
CA LEU A 99 1.39 -1.88 9.40
C LEU A 99 1.49 -0.63 8.52
N GLN A 100 1.15 0.51 9.12
CA GLN A 100 1.32 1.84 8.55
C GLN A 100 2.01 2.75 9.56
N MET A 101 2.54 3.88 9.11
CA MET A 101 2.97 4.91 10.06
C MET A 101 1.76 5.43 10.85
N PRO A 102 1.96 5.89 12.10
CA PRO A 102 0.92 6.64 12.80
C PRO A 102 0.74 8.02 12.16
N GLU A 103 -0.51 8.48 12.10
CA GLU A 103 -0.88 9.84 11.64
C GLU A 103 -1.02 10.83 12.81
N ARG A 104 -0.81 10.34 14.03
CA ARG A 104 -0.89 11.11 15.27
C ARG A 104 0.44 11.04 16.02
N CYS A 105 0.64 12.03 16.87
CA CYS A 105 1.81 12.13 17.71
C CYS A 105 1.97 10.90 18.60
N VAL A 106 3.14 10.27 18.53
CA VAL A 106 3.49 9.14 19.39
C VAL A 106 4.24 9.67 20.61
N PRO A 107 3.93 9.24 21.85
CA PRO A 107 4.68 9.64 23.03
C PRO A 107 6.18 9.36 22.91
N MET A 108 7.01 10.20 23.51
CA MET A 108 8.46 9.98 23.59
C MET A 108 8.78 8.57 24.12
N ASN A 109 9.94 8.03 23.76
CA ASN A 109 10.42 6.71 24.19
C ASN A 109 9.60 5.48 23.71
N LYS A 110 8.63 5.69 22.80
CA LYS A 110 7.92 4.64 22.05
C LYS A 110 8.59 4.32 20.71
N CYS A 111 8.10 3.30 20.01
CA CYS A 111 8.67 2.79 18.75
C CYS A 111 10.16 2.47 18.88
N GLY A 112 10.55 2.02 20.08
CA GLY A 112 11.92 1.63 20.38
C GLY A 112 12.96 2.74 20.24
N THR A 113 12.56 4.01 20.13
CA THR A 113 13.47 5.15 19.90
C THR A 113 13.26 6.27 20.91
N HIS A 114 14.13 7.27 20.91
CA HIS A 114 14.06 8.43 21.79
C HIS A 114 12.95 9.40 21.35
N ALA A 115 12.98 9.79 20.07
CA ALA A 115 12.08 10.71 19.41
C ALA A 115 11.34 9.98 18.27
N PRO A 116 10.18 9.36 18.58
CA PRO A 116 9.42 8.62 17.58
C PRO A 116 8.89 9.54 16.47
N MET A 117 9.03 9.09 15.21
CA MET A 117 8.58 9.82 14.05
C MET A 117 7.23 9.31 13.52
N TRP A 118 6.36 10.26 13.16
CA TRP A 118 4.99 10.04 12.73
C TRP A 118 4.65 10.92 11.52
N LEU A 119 3.61 10.53 10.78
CA LEU A 119 3.16 11.21 9.57
C LEU A 119 2.32 12.43 9.93
N ALA A 120 2.78 13.64 9.58
CA ALA A 120 2.09 14.89 9.90
C ALA A 120 1.00 15.19 8.84
N GLY A 121 0.00 14.32 8.78
CA GLY A 121 -1.14 14.39 7.88
C GLY A 121 -1.68 13.00 7.49
N PRO A 122 -2.85 12.94 6.83
CA PRO A 122 -3.49 11.68 6.49
C PRO A 122 -2.71 10.93 5.40
N HIS A 123 -2.70 9.61 5.44
CA HIS A 123 -2.20 8.78 4.34
C HIS A 123 -3.00 9.04 3.04
N PRO A 124 -2.39 8.85 1.86
CA PRO A 124 -3.08 9.00 0.58
C PRO A 124 -4.22 7.99 0.40
N LYS A 125 -5.24 8.38 -0.37
CA LYS A 125 -6.19 7.44 -0.99
C LYS A 125 -5.53 6.76 -2.18
N ARG A 126 -6.09 5.63 -2.63
CA ARG A 126 -5.56 4.88 -3.79
C ARG A 126 -5.41 5.74 -5.05
N ARG A 127 -6.38 6.62 -5.31
CA ARG A 127 -6.41 7.51 -6.48
C ARG A 127 -5.38 8.64 -6.42
N ASP A 128 -4.83 8.93 -5.24
CA ASP A 128 -3.88 10.05 -5.07
C ASP A 128 -2.47 9.68 -5.57
N GLY A 129 -2.22 8.39 -5.88
CA GLY A 129 -0.93 7.92 -6.36
C GLY A 129 0.19 8.10 -5.34
N ILE A 130 1.33 8.59 -5.80
CA ILE A 130 2.48 8.90 -4.95
C ILE A 130 2.35 10.34 -4.44
N VAL A 131 2.18 10.50 -3.13
CA VAL A 131 2.10 11.82 -2.48
C VAL A 131 3.30 12.08 -1.60
N THR A 132 3.63 13.35 -1.42
CA THR A 132 4.64 13.78 -0.44
C THR A 132 3.97 14.09 0.89
N ARG A 133 4.57 13.67 2.01
CA ARG A 133 4.07 13.90 3.36
C ARG A 133 5.17 14.39 4.29
N LYS A 134 4.81 15.35 5.13
CA LYS A 134 5.66 15.83 6.22
C LYS A 134 5.75 14.75 7.30
N VAL A 135 6.90 14.67 7.95
CA VAL A 135 7.15 13.75 9.06
C VAL A 135 7.68 14.56 10.24
N CYS A 136 7.05 14.36 11.40
CA CYS A 136 7.39 15.02 12.65
C CYS A 136 7.97 14.01 13.63
N GLY A 137 8.92 14.45 14.46
CA GLY A 137 9.45 13.69 15.58
C GLY A 137 9.12 14.39 16.91
N HIS A 138 8.62 13.61 17.86
CA HIS A 138 8.25 14.12 19.19
C HIS A 138 9.47 14.23 20.10
N TRP A 139 9.72 15.43 20.64
CA TRP A 139 10.77 15.68 21.64
C TRP A 139 10.35 16.81 22.59
N ASN A 140 10.81 16.78 23.85
CA ASN A 140 10.57 17.83 24.85
C ASN A 140 9.11 18.31 24.93
N LYS A 141 8.14 17.38 24.96
CA LYS A 141 6.69 17.65 24.98
C LYS A 141 6.14 18.37 23.73
N ASN A 142 6.96 18.59 22.70
CA ASN A 142 6.53 19.11 21.42
C ASN A 142 6.46 17.97 20.38
N CYS A 143 5.24 17.69 19.92
CA CYS A 143 4.96 16.62 18.96
C CYS A 143 5.66 16.77 17.60
N CYS A 144 6.10 17.98 17.24
CA CYS A 144 6.87 18.23 16.02
C CYS A 144 8.12 19.08 16.30
N ALA A 145 8.84 18.75 17.37
CA ALA A 145 10.14 19.35 17.68
C ALA A 145 11.18 19.07 16.58
N PHE A 146 11.19 17.84 16.06
CA PHE A 146 12.01 17.48 14.91
C PHE A 146 11.15 17.46 13.65
N LYS A 147 11.62 18.15 12.61
CA LYS A 147 11.05 18.11 11.26
C LYS A 147 11.98 17.31 10.37
N SER A 148 11.51 16.16 9.88
CA SER A 148 12.27 15.38 8.91
C SER A 148 12.10 15.95 7.51
N THR A 149 13.04 15.63 6.62
CA THR A 149 12.82 15.76 5.18
C THR A 149 11.54 15.00 4.82
N PRO A 150 10.60 15.63 4.08
CA PRO A 150 9.37 14.96 3.66
C PRO A 150 9.63 13.64 2.94
N ILE A 151 8.73 12.68 3.13
CA ILE A 151 8.81 11.34 2.53
C ILE A 151 7.75 11.20 1.44
N LYS A 152 7.94 10.23 0.54
CA LYS A 152 6.88 9.85 -0.41
C LYS A 152 6.08 8.67 0.13
N VAL A 153 4.78 8.65 -0.09
CA VAL A 153 3.86 7.60 0.37
C VAL A 153 2.90 7.25 -0.78
N LYS A 154 2.60 5.96 -0.95
CA LYS A 154 1.59 5.48 -1.91
C LYS A 154 0.70 4.44 -1.23
N LYS A 155 -0.61 4.50 -1.50
CA LYS A 155 -1.57 3.43 -1.16
C LYS A 155 -1.59 2.40 -2.29
N CYS A 156 -1.41 1.13 -1.94
CA CYS A 156 -1.38 0.02 -2.89
C CYS A 156 -2.68 -0.78 -2.92
N GLN A 157 -2.88 -1.53 -4.01
CA GLN A 157 -3.88 -2.58 -4.07
C GLN A 157 -3.59 -3.61 -2.97
N GLY A 158 -4.61 -4.10 -2.25
CA GLY A 158 -4.42 -4.95 -1.06
C GLY A 158 -4.33 -4.17 0.27
N ASN A 159 -4.76 -2.91 0.27
CA ASN A 159 -4.98 -2.10 1.47
C ASN A 159 -3.75 -1.81 2.35
N TYR A 160 -2.55 -1.79 1.78
CA TYR A 160 -1.32 -1.39 2.49
C TYR A 160 -0.69 -0.12 1.89
N TYR A 161 0.36 0.36 2.55
CA TYR A 161 1.11 1.54 2.15
C TYR A 161 2.58 1.20 1.96
N VAL A 162 3.21 1.88 1.01
CA VAL A 162 4.66 1.87 0.81
C VAL A 162 5.21 3.28 0.97
N TYR A 163 6.42 3.36 1.52
CA TYR A 163 7.06 4.61 1.94
C TYR A 163 8.44 4.72 1.31
N LYS A 164 8.75 5.87 0.74
CA LYS A 164 10.12 6.24 0.37
C LYS A 164 10.70 7.09 1.48
N PHE A 165 11.23 6.40 2.50
CA PHE A 165 11.83 7.05 3.66
C PHE A 165 13.12 7.78 3.32
N THR A 166 13.43 8.80 4.12
CA THR A 166 14.66 9.58 4.04
C THR A 166 15.48 9.39 5.31
N LYS A 167 16.79 9.60 5.21
CA LYS A 167 17.71 9.50 6.34
C LYS A 167 17.39 10.59 7.39
N PRO A 168 17.10 10.24 8.65
CA PRO A 168 16.92 11.22 9.71
C PRO A 168 18.20 11.99 10.02
N THR A 169 18.06 13.23 10.49
CA THR A 169 19.19 14.13 10.77
C THR A 169 20.04 13.70 11.96
N THR A 170 19.46 13.03 12.96
CA THR A 170 20.12 12.61 14.20
C THR A 170 19.77 11.18 14.61
N CYS A 171 20.60 10.57 15.47
CA CYS A 171 20.40 9.21 15.99
C CYS A 171 19.55 9.21 17.27
N HIS A 172 18.46 9.97 17.24
CA HIS A 172 17.37 9.88 18.22
C HIS A 172 16.03 9.59 17.54
N LEU A 173 16.02 9.56 16.21
CA LEU A 173 14.82 9.48 15.38
C LEU A 173 14.67 8.10 14.77
N ALA A 174 13.46 7.56 14.81
CA ALA A 174 13.08 6.38 14.04
C ALA A 174 11.62 6.44 13.60
N TYR A 175 11.33 5.89 12.41
CA TYR A 175 9.98 5.79 11.87
C TYR A 175 9.17 4.75 12.64
N CYS A 176 8.06 5.19 13.23
CA CYS A 176 7.11 4.31 13.91
C CYS A 176 6.30 3.47 12.92
N ALA A 177 5.89 2.28 13.39
CA ALA A 177 4.93 1.43 12.72
C ALA A 177 3.75 1.13 13.66
N GLY A 178 2.53 1.17 13.14
CA GLY A 178 1.31 0.93 13.90
C GLY A 178 0.48 2.18 14.06
N LYS A 179 -0.84 2.00 14.14
CA LYS A 179 -1.75 3.07 14.52
C LYS A 179 -1.62 3.35 16.02
N ILE A 180 -2.11 4.50 16.43
CA ILE A 180 -2.22 4.86 17.84
C ILE A 180 -3.62 4.47 18.29
N GLU A 181 -3.74 3.38 19.03
CA GLU A 181 -5.02 2.80 19.47
C GLU A 181 -5.48 3.30 20.85
N TRP A 182 -4.68 4.10 21.57
CA TRP A 182 -5.08 4.60 22.90
C TRP A 182 -6.25 5.59 22.86
N GLU A 183 -6.62 6.06 21.66
CA GLU A 183 -7.77 6.91 21.39
C GLU A 183 -9.03 6.12 20.98
N THR A 184 -8.90 4.83 20.62
CA THR A 184 -10.01 4.01 20.12
C THR A 184 -10.81 3.31 21.24
N ARG A 185 -10.36 3.37 22.51
CA ARG A 185 -11.08 2.71 23.61
C ARG A 185 -12.47 3.29 23.92
N CYS A 186 -12.83 4.45 23.37
CA CYS A 186 -14.19 4.98 23.51
C CYS A 186 -15.09 4.68 22.27
N GLN A 187 -14.58 4.04 21.20
CA GLN A 187 -15.35 3.82 19.96
C GLN A 187 -15.69 2.36 19.62
N ASP A 188 -15.12 1.36 20.32
CA ASP A 188 -15.46 -0.06 20.11
C ASP A 188 -16.37 -0.63 21.21
N ARG A 189 -17.29 0.17 21.79
CA ARG A 189 -18.35 -0.43 22.62
C ARG A 189 -19.41 -1.03 21.69
N PRO A 190 -19.70 -2.35 21.77
CA PRO A 190 -20.87 -2.89 21.10
C PRO A 190 -22.12 -2.20 21.69
N MET A 191 -22.91 -1.58 20.84
CA MET A 191 -24.25 -1.09 21.21
C MET A 191 -25.09 -2.32 21.58
N VAL A 192 -25.52 -2.42 22.83
CA VAL A 192 -26.57 -3.38 23.26
C VAL A 192 -27.81 -2.55 23.56
N GLY A 193 -28.68 -2.41 22.55
CA GLY A 193 -29.86 -1.55 22.61
C GLY A 193 -29.53 -0.05 22.72
N ASP A 194 -30.50 0.73 23.23
CA ASP A 194 -30.46 2.20 23.25
C ASP A 194 -29.84 2.81 24.52
N GLN A 195 -29.08 2.03 25.30
CA GLN A 195 -28.58 2.45 26.61
C GLN A 195 -27.06 2.54 26.69
N TRP A 196 -26.55 3.73 26.99
CA TRP A 196 -25.14 3.98 27.26
C TRP A 196 -24.80 3.57 28.71
N LEU A 197 -23.94 2.56 28.90
CA LEU A 197 -23.37 2.28 30.21
C LEU A 197 -22.42 3.42 30.61
N LEU A 198 -22.78 4.11 31.69
CA LEU A 198 -21.98 5.17 32.33
C LEU A 198 -20.58 4.63 32.68
N GLY A 199 -19.62 4.94 31.81
CA GLY A 199 -18.21 4.63 32.00
C GLY A 199 -17.43 5.73 31.32
N GLY A 200 -17.00 6.71 32.09
CA GLY A 200 -16.18 7.82 31.62
C GLY A 200 -14.77 7.35 31.28
N CYS A 201 -14.19 7.91 30.22
CA CYS A 201 -12.79 7.70 29.85
C CYS A 201 -11.93 8.61 30.75
N LEU A 202 -11.19 8.05 31.72
CA LEU A 202 -10.17 8.79 32.49
C LEU A 202 -8.91 8.99 31.62
N SER A 203 -8.60 10.25 31.28
CA SER A 203 -7.33 10.61 30.66
C SER A 203 -6.25 10.74 31.74
N HIS A 204 -5.07 10.15 31.52
CA HIS A 204 -3.93 10.28 32.42
C HIS A 204 -3.02 11.46 32.03
N GLN A 205 -3.60 12.57 31.56
CA GLN A 205 -2.90 13.85 31.42
C GLN A 205 -3.88 14.99 31.74
N ASN A 206 -3.78 15.47 32.98
CA ASN A 206 -4.47 16.63 33.57
C ASN A 206 -6.01 16.56 33.60
N GLN A 207 -6.54 16.87 34.78
CA GLN A 207 -7.97 16.96 35.11
C GLN A 207 -8.74 17.95 34.20
N GLU A 208 -9.17 17.50 33.02
CA GLU A 208 -10.30 18.08 32.31
C GLU A 208 -11.17 16.94 31.76
N SER A 209 -12.39 16.85 32.28
CA SER A 209 -13.44 15.97 31.80
C SER A 209 -13.91 16.44 30.42
N LEU A 210 -13.44 15.79 29.36
CA LEU A 210 -13.99 15.99 28.02
C LEU A 210 -15.36 15.30 27.94
N HIS A 211 -16.43 16.09 27.91
CA HIS A 211 -17.73 15.61 27.47
C HIS A 211 -17.67 15.40 25.95
N CYS A 212 -17.99 14.18 25.50
CA CYS A 212 -18.30 13.95 24.10
C CYS A 212 -19.72 14.49 23.84
N GLY A 213 -19.82 15.59 23.11
CA GLY A 213 -21.07 16.09 22.54
C GLY A 213 -21.43 15.39 21.24
#